data_AF-A0A7S7YWU8-F1
#
_entry.id   AF-A0A7S7YWU8-F1
#
_cell.length_a   1.000
_cell.length_b   1.000
_cell.length_c   1.000
_cell.angle_alpha   90.00
_cell.angle_beta   90.00
_cell.angle_gamma   90.00
#
_symmetry.space_group_name_H-M   'P 1'
#
loop_
_entity.id
_entity.type
_entity.pdbx_description
1 polymer ?
#
loop_
_entity_poly.entity_id
_entity_poly.type
_entity_poly.pdbx_seq_one_letter_code
_entity_poly.pdbx_strand_id
1 'polypeptide(L)'
;MSRMVEVEIEIIGPMPAYYKIADDIWGEDADIDSDGNSETAESTDWSELTIILRSDQDQRIDIDTIPGKEHFLLLCASSKELSESVMQFLRDQGSIK
;
A
#
# COMPACT_ATOMS: atom_id res chain seq x y z
N MET A 1 13.29 -16.51 5.23
CA MET A 1 12.33 -15.66 4.54
C MET A 1 11.10 -15.61 5.42
N SER A 2 10.85 -14.47 6.09
CA SER A 2 9.61 -14.29 6.84
C SER A 2 8.44 -14.38 5.87
N ARG A 3 7.36 -15.03 6.30
CA ARG A 3 6.16 -15.21 5.48
C ARG A 3 5.44 -13.87 5.45
N MET A 4 5.29 -13.28 4.27
CA MET A 4 4.45 -12.10 4.08
C MET A 4 2.98 -12.46 4.29
N VAL A 5 2.22 -11.51 4.81
CA VAL A 5 0.77 -11.57 4.91
C VAL A 5 0.21 -11.03 3.60
N GLU A 6 -0.61 -11.85 2.94
CA GLU A 6 -1.25 -11.53 1.67
C GLU A 6 -2.75 -11.31 1.88
N VAL A 7 -3.27 -10.20 1.37
CA VAL A 7 -4.69 -9.86 1.44
C VAL A 7 -5.16 -9.35 0.08
N GLU A 8 -6.24 -9.94 -0.43
CA GLU A 8 -6.93 -9.41 -1.61
C GLU A 8 -7.87 -8.28 -1.20
N ILE A 9 -7.73 -7.11 -1.83
CA ILE A 9 -8.52 -5.90 -1.52
C ILE A 9 -9.37 -5.48 -2.73
N GLU A 10 -10.65 -5.20 -2.50
CA GLU A 10 -11.62 -4.76 -3.51
C GLU A 10 -11.57 -3.22 -3.62
N ILE A 11 -11.24 -2.70 -4.81
CA ILE A 11 -11.15 -1.26 -5.09
C ILE A 11 -12.56 -0.70 -5.37
N ILE A 12 -12.94 0.37 -4.69
CA ILE A 12 -14.23 1.07 -4.86
C ILE A 12 -14.08 2.55 -5.21
N GLY A 13 -12.87 3.10 -5.15
CA GLY A 13 -12.58 4.51 -5.36
C GLY A 13 -11.14 4.76 -5.81
N PRO A 14 -10.78 6.04 -6.04
CA PRO A 14 -9.39 6.41 -6.36
C PRO A 14 -8.45 6.07 -5.22
N MET A 15 -7.19 5.77 -5.53
CA MET A 15 -6.16 5.57 -4.53
C MET A 15 -5.67 6.90 -3.97
N PRO A 16 -5.17 6.95 -2.72
CA PRO A 16 -4.53 8.15 -2.20
C PRO A 16 -3.15 8.34 -2.84
N ALA A 17 -2.59 9.54 -2.71
CA ALA A 17 -1.16 9.76 -2.93
C ALA A 17 -0.34 8.75 -2.10
N TYR A 18 0.60 8.03 -2.73
CA TYR A 18 1.20 6.83 -2.12
C TYR A 18 1.90 7.13 -0.78
N TYR A 19 2.56 8.30 -0.68
CA TYR A 19 3.33 8.67 0.51
C TYR A 19 2.45 8.83 1.75
N LYS A 20 1.14 9.11 1.58
CA LYS A 20 0.20 9.23 2.70
C LYS A 20 -0.05 7.90 3.41
N ILE A 21 0.16 6.76 2.74
CA ILE A 21 0.13 5.44 3.39
C ILE A 21 1.28 5.36 4.41
N ALA A 22 2.48 5.81 4.02
CA ALA A 22 3.63 5.84 4.90
C ALA A 22 3.44 6.85 6.04
N ASP A 23 2.90 8.04 5.75
CA ASP A 23 2.63 9.06 6.76
C ASP A 23 1.65 8.57 7.85
N ASP A 24 0.60 7.86 7.45
CA ASP A 24 -0.39 7.32 8.39
C ASP A 24 0.21 6.23 9.29
N ILE A 25 1.05 5.37 8.73
CA ILE A 25 1.58 4.18 9.44
C ILE A 25 2.81 4.51 10.28
N TRP A 26 3.75 5.29 9.73
CA TRP A 26 5.07 5.55 10.33
C TRP A 26 5.26 7.00 10.79
N GLY A 27 4.29 7.88 10.51
CA GLY A 27 4.30 9.29 10.89
C GLY A 27 4.63 10.22 9.72
N GLU A 28 4.23 11.48 9.85
CA GLU A 28 4.40 12.53 8.84
C GLU A 28 5.86 12.64 8.34
N ASP A 29 6.01 12.75 7.01
CA ASP A 29 7.29 12.83 6.31
C ASP A 29 8.17 11.58 6.55
N ALA A 30 7.55 10.40 6.64
CA ALA A 30 8.26 9.13 6.80
C ALA A 30 9.35 8.95 5.72
N ASP A 31 10.59 8.65 6.15
CA ASP A 31 11.71 8.43 5.24
C ASP A 31 11.62 7.04 4.60
N ILE A 32 11.10 6.99 3.38
CA ILE A 32 10.79 5.77 2.65
C ILE A 32 11.58 5.65 1.35
N ASP A 33 11.77 4.41 0.91
CA ASP A 33 11.97 4.09 -0.50
C ASP A 33 10.63 3.63 -1.07
N SER A 34 10.29 4.11 -2.27
CA SER A 34 9.08 3.74 -2.99
C SER A 34 9.36 3.41 -4.45
N ASP A 35 8.58 2.49 -5.01
CA ASP A 35 8.56 2.16 -6.45
C ASP A 35 7.12 1.82 -6.87
N GLY A 36 6.86 1.70 -8.17
CA GLY A 36 5.53 1.33 -8.70
C GLY A 36 5.17 2.09 -9.97
N ASN A 37 3.87 2.15 -10.26
CA ASN A 37 3.37 2.76 -11.49
C ASN A 37 2.71 4.16 -11.29
N SER A 38 2.93 4.78 -10.13
CA SER A 38 2.51 6.15 -9.86
C SER A 38 3.29 7.14 -10.73
N GLU A 39 2.62 7.89 -11.62
CA GLU A 39 3.29 8.88 -12.49
C GLU A 39 3.91 10.06 -11.72
N THR A 40 3.22 10.48 -10.65
CA THR A 40 3.65 11.55 -9.75
C THR A 40 3.39 11.16 -8.30
N ALA A 41 3.92 11.91 -7.34
CA ALA A 41 3.62 11.68 -5.92
C ALA A 41 2.14 11.84 -5.56
N GLU A 42 1.40 12.67 -6.32
CA GLU A 42 -0.02 12.97 -6.09
C GLU A 42 -0.95 12.12 -6.95
N SER A 43 -0.43 11.20 -7.77
CA SER A 43 -1.25 10.35 -8.63
C SER A 43 -2.17 9.46 -7.79
N THR A 44 -3.40 9.30 -8.25
CA THR A 44 -4.47 8.57 -7.56
C THR A 44 -4.96 7.35 -8.34
N ASP A 45 -4.33 7.06 -9.46
CA ASP A 45 -4.68 6.05 -10.46
C ASP A 45 -3.67 4.88 -10.50
N TRP A 46 -2.74 4.84 -9.55
CA TRP A 46 -1.79 3.74 -9.42
C TRP A 46 -2.48 2.44 -9.01
N SER A 47 -1.86 1.33 -9.40
CA SER A 47 -2.30 -0.03 -9.11
C SER A 47 -1.15 -0.96 -8.71
N GLU A 48 0.09 -0.46 -8.78
CA GLU A 48 1.31 -1.13 -8.37
C GLU A 48 2.12 -0.18 -7.50
N LEU A 49 2.52 -0.63 -6.32
CA LEU A 49 3.21 0.19 -5.33
C LEU A 49 4.07 -0.68 -4.40
N THR A 50 5.33 -0.30 -4.24
CA THR A 50 6.21 -0.79 -3.17
C THR A 50 6.54 0.38 -2.26
N ILE A 51 6.45 0.18 -0.95
CA ILE A 51 6.90 1.13 0.08
C ILE A 51 7.74 0.37 1.11
N ILE A 52 8.91 0.91 1.44
CA ILE A 52 9.83 0.37 2.44
C ILE A 52 10.29 1.50 3.37
N LEU A 53 10.15 1.33 4.68
CA LEU A 53 10.70 2.28 5.65
C LEU A 53 12.24 2.15 5.69
N ARG A 54 12.97 3.26 5.45
CA ARG A 54 14.45 3.19 5.37
C ARG A 54 15.13 2.79 6.67
N SER A 55 14.55 3.18 7.81
CA SER A 55 15.09 2.83 9.13
C SER A 55 14.90 1.37 9.51
N ASP A 56 13.94 0.68 8.87
CA ASP A 56 13.63 -0.73 9.11
C ASP A 56 13.06 -1.37 7.85
N GLN A 57 13.91 -2.04 7.06
CA GLN A 57 13.50 -2.63 5.78
C GLN A 57 12.57 -3.85 5.94
N ASP A 58 12.41 -4.38 7.16
CA ASP A 58 11.38 -5.38 7.43
C ASP A 58 9.98 -4.73 7.49
N GLN A 59 9.86 -3.41 7.57
CA GLN A 59 8.61 -2.67 7.38
C GLN A 59 8.41 -2.40 5.89
N ARG A 60 7.86 -3.40 5.20
CA ARG A 60 7.64 -3.38 3.75
C ARG A 60 6.18 -3.67 3.41
N ILE A 61 5.68 -2.90 2.45
CA ILE A 61 4.36 -3.01 1.85
C ILE A 61 4.56 -3.16 0.34
N ASP A 62 3.94 -4.16 -0.26
CA ASP A 62 3.79 -4.28 -1.71
C ASP A 62 2.31 -4.37 -2.05
N ILE A 63 1.88 -3.65 -3.09
CA ILE A 63 0.55 -3.70 -3.67
C ILE A 63 0.71 -3.97 -5.15
N ASP A 64 0.09 -5.04 -5.63
CA ASP A 64 0.20 -5.47 -7.02
C ASP A 64 -1.17 -5.75 -7.65
N THR A 65 -1.23 -5.70 -8.97
CA THR A 65 -2.40 -6.16 -9.72
C THR A 65 -2.56 -7.67 -9.64
N ILE A 66 -3.80 -8.15 -9.58
CA ILE A 66 -4.09 -9.59 -9.67
C ILE A 66 -4.50 -9.93 -11.12
N PRO A 67 -3.75 -10.79 -11.84
CA PRO A 67 -4.11 -11.18 -13.20
C PRO A 67 -5.54 -11.71 -13.31
N GLY A 68 -6.34 -11.07 -14.16
CA GLY A 68 -7.75 -11.45 -14.38
C GLY A 68 -8.75 -10.91 -13.35
N LYS A 69 -8.34 -10.02 -12.43
CA LYS A 69 -9.24 -9.34 -11.47
C LYS A 69 -9.07 -7.81 -11.52
N GLU A 70 -9.75 -7.15 -12.44
CA GLU A 70 -9.59 -5.70 -12.73
C GLU A 70 -9.94 -4.76 -11.56
N HIS A 71 -10.68 -5.22 -10.55
CA HIS A 71 -11.08 -4.42 -9.38
C HIS A 71 -10.45 -4.91 -8.07
N PHE A 72 -9.44 -5.76 -8.15
CA PHE A 72 -8.77 -6.30 -6.98
C PHE A 72 -7.27 -6.13 -7.06
N LEU A 73 -6.67 -5.73 -5.95
CA LEU A 73 -5.23 -5.72 -5.76
C LEU A 73 -4.83 -6.76 -4.71
N LEU A 74 -3.58 -7.19 -4.77
CA LEU A 74 -2.96 -8.00 -3.74
C LEU A 74 -2.09 -7.10 -2.87
N LEU A 75 -2.45 -6.97 -1.59
CA LEU A 75 -1.62 -6.34 -0.57
C LEU A 75 -0.75 -7.40 0.10
N CYS A 76 0.57 -7.25 0.01
CA CYS A 76 1.56 -8.03 0.73
C CYS A 76 2.21 -7.13 1.79
N ALA A 77 2.23 -7.58 3.04
CA ALA A 77 2.92 -6.88 4.13
C ALA A 77 3.77 -7.84 4.95
N SER A 78 4.79 -7.31 5.63
CA SER A 78 5.67 -8.12 6.48
C SER A 78 5.02 -8.61 7.78
N SER A 79 3.93 -7.99 8.21
CA SER A 79 3.17 -8.39 9.40
C SER A 79 1.67 -8.22 9.19
N LYS A 80 0.89 -8.88 10.04
CA LYS A 80 -0.57 -8.77 10.01
C LYS A 80 -1.01 -7.37 10.42
N GLU A 81 -0.38 -6.83 11.46
CA GLU A 81 -0.65 -5.50 11.99
C GLU A 81 -0.42 -4.43 10.90
N LEU A 82 0.67 -4.55 10.14
CA LEU A 82 0.97 -3.63 9.04
C LEU A 82 -0.09 -3.72 7.93
N SER A 83 -0.49 -4.94 7.54
CA SER A 83 -1.58 -5.12 6.56
C SER A 83 -2.91 -4.52 7.04
N GLU A 84 -3.23 -4.65 8.33
CA GLU A 84 -4.45 -4.10 8.91
C GLU A 84 -4.44 -2.57 8.93
N SER A 85 -3.30 -1.95 9.27
CA SER A 85 -3.14 -0.49 9.21
C SER A 85 -3.30 0.06 7.79
N VAL A 86 -2.63 -0.56 6.80
CA VAL A 86 -2.77 -0.15 5.37
C VAL A 86 -4.23 -0.24 4.92
N MET A 87 -4.90 -1.37 5.21
CA MET A 87 -6.30 -1.55 4.83
C MET A 87 -7.21 -0.53 5.52
N GLN A 88 -6.97 -0.22 6.80
CA GLN A 88 -7.78 0.75 7.53
C GLN A 88 -7.64 2.13 6.90
N PHE A 89 -6.42 2.58 6.63
CA PHE A 89 -6.16 3.84 5.95
C PHE A 89 -6.85 3.91 4.59
N LEU A 90 -6.70 2.88 3.73
CA LEU A 90 -7.32 2.85 2.41
C LEU A 90 -8.86 2.86 2.47
N ARG A 91 -9.47 2.26 3.50
CA ARG A 91 -10.93 2.35 3.74
C ARG A 91 -11.33 3.76 4.16
N ASP A 92 -10.56 4.41 5.03
CA ASP A 92 -10.84 5.77 5.50
C ASP A 92 -10.73 6.79 4.36
N GLN A 93 -9.89 6.52 3.36
CA GLN A 93 -9.82 7.29 2.10
C GLN A 93 -10.96 6.96 1.11
N GLY A 94 -11.75 5.92 1.37
CA GLY A 94 -12.81 5.45 0.48
C GLY A 94 -12.29 4.76 -0.79
N SER A 95 -11.04 4.29 -0.78
CA SER A 95 -10.40 3.62 -1.93
C SER A 95 -10.78 2.15 -2.03
N ILE A 96 -10.96 1.48 -0.89
CA ILE A 96 -11.32 0.05 -0.82
C ILE A 96 -12.54 -0.20 0.07
N LYS A 97 -13.10 -1.40 -0.05
CA LYS A 97 -14.28 -1.86 0.71
C LYS A 97 -14.01 -2.31 2.15
#